data_AF-A0A838QQM5-F1
#
_entry.id   AF-A0A838QQM5-F1
#
_cell.length_a   1.000
_cell.length_b   1.000
_cell.length_c   1.000
_cell.angle_alpha   90.00
_cell.angle_beta   90.00
_cell.angle_gamma   90.00
#
_symmetry.space_group_name_H-M   'P 1'
#
loop_
_entity.id
_entity.type
_entity.pdbx_description
1 polymer ?
#
loop_
_entity_poly.entity_id
_entity_poly.type
_entity_poly.pdbx_seq_one_letter_code
_entity_poly.pdbx_strand_id
1 'polypeptide(L)'
;MRQQLLSPRFARDNAAAVQASLSPARRAMVEAFERRIASSQVHLVDERCPCGAADDTVVSEIDRYGLPLTTVLCAACGCLR
;
A
#
# COMPACT_ATOMS: atom_id res chain seq x y z
N MET A 1 -12.91 1.27 9.55
CA MET A 1 -12.47 1.06 8.15
C MET A 1 -13.15 -0.18 7.62
N ARG A 2 -13.76 -0.10 6.44
CA ARG A 2 -14.29 -1.27 5.73
C ARG A 2 -13.22 -1.77 4.77
N GLN A 3 -13.03 -3.09 4.67
CA GLN A 3 -12.12 -3.67 3.69
C GLN A 3 -12.88 -4.01 2.42
N GLN A 4 -12.53 -3.35 1.31
CA GLN A 4 -13.07 -3.65 0.00
C GLN A 4 -11.95 -3.44 -1.03
N LEU A 5 -11.02 -4.39 -1.05
CA LEU A 5 -9.92 -4.38 -2.02
C LEU A 5 -10.49 -4.32 -3.44
N LEU A 6 -9.88 -3.52 -4.30
CA LEU A 6 -10.33 -3.38 -5.70
C LEU A 6 -10.26 -4.71 -6.46
N SER A 7 -9.36 -5.60 -6.05
CA SER A 7 -9.14 -6.92 -6.62
C SER A 7 -8.25 -7.72 -5.66
N PRO A 8 -8.35 -9.06 -5.61
CA PRO A 8 -7.47 -9.90 -4.80
C PRO A 8 -5.98 -9.61 -5.04
N ARG A 9 -5.59 -9.21 -6.25
CA ARG A 9 -4.21 -8.85 -6.61
C ARG A 9 -3.59 -7.75 -5.74
N PHE A 10 -4.41 -6.94 -5.07
CA PHE A 10 -3.99 -5.84 -4.22
C PHE A 10 -3.90 -6.22 -2.74
N ALA A 11 -4.18 -7.48 -2.40
CA ALA A 11 -3.95 -8.01 -1.07
C ALA A 11 -2.46 -8.16 -0.79
N ARG A 12 -2.07 -8.01 0.48
CA ARG A 12 -0.69 -8.15 0.94
C ARG A 12 -0.03 -9.47 0.52
N ASP A 13 -0.79 -10.56 0.56
CA ASP A 13 -0.31 -11.90 0.19
C ASP A 13 0.13 -12.02 -1.27
N ASN A 14 -0.28 -11.09 -2.14
CA ASN A 14 0.10 -11.05 -3.55
C ASN A 14 1.38 -10.24 -3.84
N ALA A 15 2.02 -9.66 -2.82
CA ALA A 15 3.26 -8.88 -2.97
C ALA A 15 4.35 -9.67 -3.72
N ALA A 16 4.57 -10.93 -3.35
CA ALA A 16 5.59 -11.78 -3.97
C ALA A 16 5.34 -12.01 -5.47
N ALA A 17 4.08 -12.17 -5.87
CA ALA A 17 3.70 -12.34 -7.27
C ALA A 17 3.98 -11.07 -8.08
N VAL A 18 3.69 -9.89 -7.52
CA VAL A 18 4.04 -8.60 -8.14
C VAL A 18 5.55 -8.46 -8.28
N GLN A 19 6.30 -8.73 -7.21
CA GLN A 19 7.77 -8.61 -7.21
C GLN A 19 8.45 -9.61 -8.15
N ALA A 20 7.86 -10.79 -8.34
CA ALA A 20 8.32 -11.78 -9.30
C ALA A 20 8.26 -11.28 -10.75
N SER A 21 7.30 -10.40 -11.07
CA SER A 21 7.16 -9.79 -12.39
C SER A 21 8.14 -8.63 -12.66
N LEU A 22 8.86 -8.16 -11.63
CA LEU A 22 9.83 -7.07 -11.75
C LEU A 22 11.15 -7.55 -12.36
N SER A 23 11.83 -6.64 -13.07
CA SER A 23 13.21 -6.87 -13.51
C SER A 23 14.16 -7.02 -12.32
N PRO A 24 15.31 -7.71 -12.49
CA PRO A 24 16.26 -7.93 -11.38
C PRO A 24 16.69 -6.64 -10.66
N ALA A 25 16.96 -5.57 -11.43
CA ALA A 25 17.35 -4.28 -10.85
C ALA A 25 16.24 -3.65 -9.99
N ARG A 26 14.97 -3.72 -10.44
CA ARG A 26 13.83 -3.18 -9.68
C ARG A 26 13.55 -4.01 -8.43
N ARG A 27 13.68 -5.33 -8.51
CA ARG A 27 13.54 -6.22 -7.36
C ARG A 27 14.57 -5.91 -6.28
N ALA A 28 15.83 -5.73 -6.66
CA ALA A 28 16.90 -5.34 -5.74
C ALA A 28 16.62 -3.99 -5.04
N MET A 29 16.02 -3.02 -5.75
CA MET A 29 15.60 -1.74 -5.16
C MET A 29 14.45 -1.91 -4.16
N VAL A 30 13.46 -2.75 -4.50
CA VAL A 30 12.32 -3.06 -3.61
C VAL A 30 12.82 -3.72 -2.32
N GLU A 31 13.65 -4.76 -2.44
CA GLU A 31 14.25 -5.45 -1.28
C GLU A 31 15.08 -4.48 -0.41
N ALA A 32 15.83 -3.56 -1.05
CA ALA A 32 16.58 -2.54 -0.33
C ALA A 32 15.66 -1.57 0.43
N PHE A 33 14.54 -1.19 -0.16
CA PHE A 33 13.55 -0.33 0.49
C PHE A 33 12.82 -1.03 1.63
N GLU A 34 12.44 -2.30 1.46
CA GLU A 34 11.82 -3.10 2.52
C GLU A 34 12.74 -3.23 3.74
N ARG A 35 14.06 -3.38 3.54
CA ARG A 35 15.04 -3.34 4.64
C ARG A 35 15.02 -2.00 5.39
N ARG A 36 14.77 -0.89 4.71
CA ARG A 36 14.64 0.44 5.34
C ARG A 36 13.36 0.54 6.17
N ILE A 37 12.26 -0.04 5.71
CA ILE A 37 11.01 -0.15 6.48
C ILE A 37 11.26 -1.03 7.72
N ALA A 38 11.83 -2.22 7.54
CA ALA A 38 12.08 -3.17 8.62
C ALA A 38 13.06 -2.63 9.69
N SER A 39 14.04 -1.82 9.27
CA SER A 39 14.98 -1.14 10.18
C SER A 39 14.45 0.18 10.75
N SER A 40 13.17 0.50 10.54
CA SER A 40 12.55 1.75 11.01
C SER A 40 13.25 3.04 10.53
N GLN A 41 13.97 2.98 9.41
CA GLN A 41 14.51 4.16 8.74
C GLN A 41 13.44 4.93 7.96
N VAL A 42 12.28 4.30 7.75
CA VAL A 42 11.08 4.88 7.12
C VAL A 42 9.88 4.42 7.94
N HIS A 43 8.95 5.32 8.20
CA HIS A 43 7.69 5.04 8.88
C HIS A 43 6.52 5.21 7.91
N LEU A 44 5.59 4.26 7.93
CA LEU A 44 4.29 4.41 7.28
C LEU A 44 3.40 5.22 8.21
N VAL A 45 2.74 6.23 7.67
CA VAL A 45 1.86 7.13 8.43
C VAL A 45 0.42 6.90 8.02
N ASP A 46 -0.49 6.94 8.99
CA ASP A 46 -1.92 7.01 8.74
C ASP A 46 -2.34 8.47 8.81
N GLU A 47 -2.68 9.04 7.66
CA GLU A 47 -3.08 10.44 7.55
C GLU A 47 -4.61 10.56 7.50
N ARG A 48 -5.17 11.48 8.27
CA ARG A 48 -6.61 11.74 8.21
C ARG A 48 -7.00 12.38 6.88
N CYS A 49 -8.19 12.06 6.40
CA CYS A 49 -8.72 12.72 5.22
C CYS A 49 -8.84 14.25 5.46
N PRO A 50 -8.39 15.10 4.52
CA PRO A 50 -8.49 16.56 4.66
C PRO A 50 -9.93 17.08 4.82
N CYS A 51 -10.95 16.33 4.40
CA CYS A 51 -12.35 16.71 4.59
C CYS A 51 -12.85 16.50 6.03
N GLY A 52 -12.05 15.89 6.91
CA GLY A 52 -12.40 15.62 8.31
C GLY A 52 -13.23 14.35 8.54
N ALA A 53 -13.69 13.66 7.50
CA ALA A 53 -14.34 12.36 7.63
C ALA A 53 -13.33 11.26 8.00
N ALA A 54 -13.82 10.22 8.68
CA ALA A 54 -13.05 9.04 9.08
C ALA A 54 -13.59 7.73 8.49
N ASP A 55 -14.49 7.83 7.49
CA ASP A 55 -15.08 6.68 6.82
C ASP A 55 -14.24 6.29 5.61
N ASP A 56 -13.18 5.53 5.87
CA ASP A 56 -12.25 5.05 4.85
C ASP A 56 -12.50 3.59 4.48
N THR A 57 -12.38 3.32 3.17
CA THR A 57 -12.42 1.99 2.58
C THR A 57 -11.04 1.60 2.09
N VAL A 58 -10.49 0.48 2.58
CA VAL A 58 -9.19 -0.03 2.10
C VAL A 58 -9.37 -0.58 0.69
N VAL A 59 -8.64 -0.01 -0.27
CA VAL A 59 -8.71 -0.36 -1.70
C VAL A 59 -7.47 -1.12 -2.18
N SER A 60 -6.34 -0.96 -1.49
CA SER A 60 -5.10 -1.70 -1.74
C SER A 60 -4.29 -1.85 -0.45
N GLU A 61 -3.57 -2.97 -0.30
CA GLU A 61 -2.62 -3.21 0.81
C GLU A 61 -1.17 -3.21 0.36
N ILE A 62 -0.96 -3.15 -0.96
CA ILE A 62 0.35 -3.06 -1.60
C ILE A 62 0.36 -1.95 -2.66
N ASP A 63 1.53 -1.39 -2.93
CA ASP A 63 1.71 -0.48 -4.07
C ASP A 63 1.95 -1.24 -5.39
N ARG A 64 2.21 -0.51 -6.47
CA ARG A 64 2.50 -1.07 -7.80
C ARG A 64 3.75 -1.96 -7.88
N TYR A 65 4.62 -1.91 -6.87
CA TYR A 65 5.85 -2.69 -6.77
C TYR A 65 5.75 -3.85 -5.77
N GLY A 66 4.59 -4.01 -5.12
CA GLY A 66 4.40 -4.98 -4.06
C GLY A 66 4.96 -4.53 -2.71
N LEU A 67 5.24 -3.23 -2.53
CA LEU A 67 5.63 -2.69 -1.22
C LEU A 67 4.42 -2.61 -0.30
N PRO A 68 4.59 -2.81 1.03
CA PRO A 68 3.49 -2.73 1.98
C PRO A 68 3.03 -1.28 2.15
N LEU A 69 1.96 -0.90 1.45
CA LEU A 69 1.34 0.42 1.53
C LEU A 69 -0.17 0.27 1.48
N THR A 70 -0.83 0.63 2.57
CA THR A 70 -2.30 0.63 2.64
C THR A 70 -2.83 1.89 1.99
N THR A 71 -3.49 1.74 0.85
CA THR A 71 -4.22 2.82 0.18
C THR A 71 -5.70 2.68 0.49
N VAL A 72 -6.31 3.80 0.86
CA VAL A 72 -7.72 3.89 1.23
C VAL A 72 -8.42 4.99 0.43
N LEU A 73 -9.72 4.82 0.28
CA LEU A 73 -10.63 5.77 -0.34
C LEU A 73 -11.58 6.31 0.73
N CYS A 74 -11.61 7.62 0.91
CA CYS A 74 -12.60 8.28 1.76
C CYS A 74 -13.99 8.20 1.12
N ALA A 75 -14.94 7.57 1.81
CA ALA A 75 -16.31 7.40 1.32
C ALA A 75 -17.09 8.73 1.23
N ALA A 76 -16.67 9.75 1.98
CA ALA A 76 -17.36 11.04 2.02
C ALA A 76 -16.97 11.98 0.86
N CYS A 77 -15.68 12.07 0.52
CA CYS A 77 -15.19 13.02 -0.49
C CYS A 77 -14.43 12.40 -1.66
N GLY A 78 -14.21 11.07 -1.65
CA GLY A 78 -13.48 10.36 -2.71
C GLY A 78 -11.97 10.58 -2.72
N CYS A 79 -11.40 11.19 -1.67
CA CYS A 79 -9.95 11.35 -1.55
C CYS A 79 -9.27 9.98 -1.40
N LEU A 80 -8.24 9.75 -2.22
CA LEU A 80 -7.37 8.59 -2.16
C LEU A 80 -6.10 8.95 -1.38
N ARG A 81 -5.74 8.12 -0.40
CA ARG A 81 -4.57 8.29 0.46
C ARG A 81 -3.95 6.92 0.72
#